data_AF-M1ZR86-F1
#
_entry.id   AF-M1ZR86-F1
#
_cell.length_a   1.000
_cell.length_b   1.000
_cell.length_c   1.000
_cell.angle_alpha   90.00
_cell.angle_beta   90.00
_cell.angle_gamma   90.00
#
_symmetry.space_group_name_H-M   'P 1'
#
loop_
_entity.id
_entity.type
_entity.pdbx_description
1 polymer ?
#
loop_
_entity_poly.entity_id
_entity_poly.type
_entity_poly.pdbx_seq_one_letter_code
_entity_poly.pdbx_strand_id
1 'polypeptide(L)'
;DLPIKHKCITAQPLLEKVNIEKYLKDIELVVVGGESDNNARTLDYDWVLDIRNQCVKANVNFEFRQCGTHFIKDGKLYNLQVKDLCKQAKLANINYNI
;
A
#
# COMPACT_ATOMS: atom_id res chain seq x y z
N ASP A 1 -20.25 20.04 -1.50
CA ASP A 1 -19.10 19.49 -0.75
C ASP A 1 -19.37 19.47 0.74
N LEU A 2 -18.97 18.39 1.41
CA LEU A 2 -18.97 18.31 2.87
C LEU A 2 -17.65 18.91 3.41
N PRO A 3 -17.65 19.58 4.57
CA PRO A 3 -16.46 20.20 5.15
C PRO A 3 -15.53 19.16 5.83
N ILE A 4 -15.13 18.13 5.08
CA ILE A 4 -14.21 17.09 5.55
C ILE A 4 -12.80 17.70 5.62
N LYS A 5 -12.28 17.84 6.84
CA LYS A 5 -10.98 18.46 7.11
C LYS A 5 -9.78 17.61 6.69
N HIS A 6 -9.87 16.29 6.90
CA HIS A 6 -8.79 15.34 6.62
C HIS A 6 -9.33 14.23 5.71
N LYS A 7 -8.66 14.00 4.58
CA LYS A 7 -9.06 12.98 3.60
C LYS A 7 -7.91 12.01 3.38
N CYS A 8 -8.19 10.72 3.53
CA CYS A 8 -7.22 9.66 3.32
C CYS A 8 -7.81 8.58 2.40
N ILE A 9 -6.96 7.92 1.63
CA ILE A 9 -7.32 6.71 0.87
C ILE A 9 -6.64 5.52 1.52
N THR A 10 -7.41 4.47 1.77
CA THR A 10 -6.93 3.21 2.31
C THR A 10 -7.13 2.11 1.27
N ALA A 11 -6.06 1.75 0.56
CA ALA A 11 -6.03 0.69 -0.43
C ALA A 11 -5.53 -0.61 0.21
N GLN A 12 -6.37 -1.18 1.09
CA GLN A 12 -6.12 -2.49 1.69
C GLN A 12 -7.45 -3.27 1.89
N PRO A 13 -7.47 -4.58 1.59
CA PRO A 13 -6.37 -5.30 0.94
C PRO A 13 -6.24 -4.90 -0.54
N LEU A 14 -5.00 -4.73 -0.99
CA LEU A 14 -4.70 -4.51 -2.41
C LEU A 14 -4.65 -5.88 -3.12
N LEU A 15 -5.51 -6.05 -4.12
CA LEU A 15 -5.74 -7.34 -4.79
C LEU A 15 -5.28 -7.36 -6.25
N GLU A 16 -5.03 -6.19 -6.81
CA GLU A 16 -4.62 -5.99 -8.19
C GLU A 16 -3.92 -4.64 -8.34
N LYS A 17 -3.39 -4.38 -9.53
CA LYS A 17 -2.86 -3.07 -9.89
C LYS A 17 -4.00 -2.04 -9.98
N VAL A 18 -3.86 -0.90 -9.31
CA VAL A 18 -4.86 0.17 -9.30
C VAL A 18 -4.24 1.51 -9.70
N ASN A 19 -4.88 2.21 -10.64
CA ASN A 19 -4.58 3.61 -10.92
C ASN A 19 -5.51 4.51 -10.07
N ILE A 20 -4.93 5.19 -9.08
CA ILE A 20 -5.62 6.11 -8.16
C ILE A 20 -5.40 7.59 -8.49
N GLU A 21 -4.61 7.94 -9.52
CA GLU A 21 -4.18 9.33 -9.81
C GLU A 21 -5.34 10.33 -9.82
N LYS A 22 -6.48 9.94 -10.41
CA LYS A 22 -7.68 10.80 -10.50
C LYS A 22 -8.35 11.11 -9.15
N TYR A 23 -8.01 10.38 -8.09
CA TYR A 23 -8.58 10.53 -6.75
C TYR A 23 -7.64 11.24 -5.78
N LEU A 24 -6.40 11.55 -6.17
CA LEU A 24 -5.39 12.09 -5.25
C LEU A 24 -5.57 13.57 -4.90
N LYS A 25 -6.46 14.28 -5.59
CA LYS A 25 -6.75 15.68 -5.29
C LYS A 25 -7.31 15.83 -3.87
N ASP A 26 -6.72 16.73 -3.09
CA ASP A 26 -7.07 17.04 -1.69
C ASP A 26 -6.93 15.84 -0.73
N ILE A 27 -6.17 14.81 -1.08
CA ILE A 27 -5.85 13.67 -0.21
C ILE A 27 -4.55 13.95 0.55
N GLU A 28 -4.57 13.72 1.87
CA GLU A 28 -3.41 13.92 2.73
C GLU A 28 -2.51 12.68 2.80
N LEU A 29 -3.09 11.48 2.72
CA LEU A 29 -2.39 10.22 2.91
C LEU A 29 -3.05 9.08 2.11
N VAL A 30 -2.21 8.27 1.49
CA VAL A 30 -2.57 6.95 0.95
C VAL A 30 -1.90 5.85 1.76
N VAL A 31 -2.68 4.89 2.25
CA VAL A 31 -2.19 3.71 2.98
C VAL A 31 -2.42 2.46 2.13
N VAL A 32 -1.39 1.64 1.96
CA VAL A 32 -1.44 0.38 1.18
C VAL A 32 -1.09 -0.82 2.07
N GLY A 33 -1.79 -1.93 1.88
CA GLY A 33 -1.48 -3.18 2.58
C GLY A 33 -2.13 -4.42 1.96
N GLY A 34 -1.62 -5.60 2.31
CA GLY A 34 -2.12 -6.90 1.86
C GLY A 34 -2.94 -7.64 2.93
N GLU A 35 -3.47 -8.81 2.55
CA GLU A 35 -4.25 -9.68 3.44
C GLU A 35 -3.36 -10.49 4.39
N SER A 36 -3.85 -10.74 5.61
CA SER A 36 -3.28 -11.70 6.55
C SER A 36 -4.06 -13.02 6.53
N ASP A 37 -3.51 -14.07 7.15
CA ASP A 37 -4.09 -15.42 7.32
C ASP A 37 -3.81 -16.41 6.16
N ASN A 38 -4.17 -17.68 6.35
CA ASN A 38 -3.84 -18.83 5.50
C ASN A 38 -4.39 -18.74 4.07
N ASN A 39 -5.56 -18.11 3.91
CA ASN A 39 -6.24 -17.95 2.62
C ASN A 39 -6.05 -16.56 2.01
N ALA A 40 -5.08 -15.78 2.50
CA ALA A 40 -4.75 -14.48 1.97
C ALA A 40 -4.49 -14.55 0.46
N ARG A 41 -4.98 -13.59 -0.30
CA ARG A 41 -4.62 -13.41 -1.69
C ARG A 41 -3.24 -12.77 -1.80
N THR A 42 -2.62 -13.00 -2.95
CA THR A 42 -1.27 -12.51 -3.20
C THR A 42 -1.26 -10.99 -3.29
N LEU A 43 -0.37 -10.38 -2.51
CA LEU A 43 0.02 -8.98 -2.71
C LEU A 43 1.30 -8.95 -3.55
N ASP A 44 1.25 -8.30 -4.71
CA ASP A 44 2.44 -7.99 -5.50
C ASP A 44 3.05 -6.66 -5.06
N TYR A 45 4.35 -6.68 -4.75
CA TYR A 45 5.10 -5.50 -4.35
C TYR A 45 5.14 -4.42 -5.43
N ASP A 46 5.10 -4.80 -6.71
CA ASP A 46 5.11 -3.84 -7.81
C ASP A 46 3.84 -2.98 -7.84
N TRP A 47 2.70 -3.53 -7.38
CA TRP A 47 1.46 -2.75 -7.24
C TRP A 47 1.57 -1.71 -6.13
N VAL A 48 2.27 -2.05 -5.04
CA VAL A 48 2.56 -1.12 -3.93
C VAL A 48 3.45 0.03 -4.41
N LEU A 49 4.52 -0.29 -5.16
CA LEU A 49 5.43 0.71 -5.72
C LEU A 49 4.75 1.60 -6.77
N ASP A 50 3.85 1.04 -7.57
CA ASP A 50 3.08 1.80 -8.56
C ASP A 50 2.19 2.86 -7.88
N ILE A 51 1.45 2.49 -6.83
CA ILE A 51 0.64 3.44 -6.04
C ILE A 51 1.54 4.48 -5.36
N ARG A 52 2.67 4.08 -4.78
CA ARG A 52 3.66 5.02 -4.20
C ARG A 52 4.09 6.05 -5.24
N ASN A 53 4.42 5.62 -6.45
CA ASN A 53 4.87 6.53 -7.51
C ASN A 53 3.77 7.50 -7.94
N GLN A 54 2.51 7.06 -7.98
CA GLN A 54 1.37 7.95 -8.22
C GLN A 54 1.25 9.00 -7.10
N CYS A 55 1.43 8.62 -5.83
CA CYS A 55 1.42 9.54 -4.69
C CYS A 55 2.58 10.55 -4.73
N VAL A 56 3.79 10.09 -5.07
CA VAL A 56 4.97 10.96 -5.22
C VAL A 56 4.74 12.01 -6.30
N LYS A 57 4.23 11.62 -7.47
CA LYS A 57 3.92 12.56 -8.58
C LYS A 57 2.87 13.60 -8.17
N ALA A 58 1.92 13.23 -7.32
CA ALA A 58 0.85 14.11 -6.86
C ALA A 58 1.20 14.92 -5.61
N ASN A 59 2.40 14.73 -5.02
CA ASN A 59 2.73 15.23 -3.68
C ASN A 59 1.64 14.87 -2.66
N VAL A 60 1.39 13.57 -2.48
CA VAL A 60 0.55 13.00 -1.41
C VAL A 60 1.39 12.06 -0.55
N ASN A 61 1.22 12.09 0.77
CA ASN A 61 1.93 11.17 1.67
C ASN A 61 1.54 9.71 1.38
N PHE A 62 2.47 8.79 1.59
CA PHE A 62 2.27 7.37 1.31
C PHE A 62 2.83 6.50 2.45
N GLU A 63 2.04 5.55 2.92
CA GLU A 63 2.43 4.53 3.89
C GLU A 63 2.22 3.12 3.33
N PHE A 64 3.30 2.32 3.30
CA PHE A 64 3.18 0.88 3.14
C PHE A 64 3.02 0.22 4.52
N ARG A 65 1.78 -0.13 4.85
CA ARG A 65 1.40 -0.53 6.21
C ARG A 65 1.76 -1.97 6.54
N GLN A 66 1.50 -2.88 5.59
CA GLN A 66 1.55 -4.32 5.84
C GLN A 66 1.75 -5.10 4.53
N CYS A 67 2.64 -6.09 4.52
CA CYS A 67 2.71 -7.09 3.44
C CYS A 67 1.44 -7.96 3.41
N GLY A 68 1.32 -8.83 2.40
CA GLY A 68 0.39 -9.97 2.44
C GLY A 68 1.06 -11.20 3.06
N THR A 69 0.28 -12.15 3.61
CA THR A 69 0.81 -13.49 3.96
C THR A 69 1.49 -14.11 2.74
N HIS A 70 0.84 -14.02 1.58
CA HIS A 70 1.40 -14.37 0.28
C HIS A 70 1.89 -13.09 -0.41
N PHE A 71 3.20 -12.91 -0.46
CA PHE A 71 3.82 -11.67 -0.93
C PHE A 71 4.74 -11.95 -2.12
N ILE A 72 4.49 -11.32 -3.27
CA ILE A 72 5.38 -11.40 -4.42
C ILE A 72 6.34 -10.20 -4.40
N LYS A 73 7.64 -10.48 -4.53
CA LYS A 73 8.67 -9.46 -4.74
C LYS A 73 9.73 -10.00 -5.71
N ASP A 74 10.07 -9.21 -6.72
CA ASP A 74 11.04 -9.56 -7.75
C ASP A 74 10.70 -10.90 -8.43
N GLY A 75 9.42 -11.14 -8.71
CA GLY A 75 8.90 -12.38 -9.32
C GLY A 75 8.91 -13.61 -8.40
N LYS A 76 9.35 -13.48 -7.13
CA LYS A 76 9.37 -14.57 -6.16
C LYS A 76 8.25 -14.44 -5.14
N LEU A 77 7.53 -15.53 -4.91
CA LEU A 77 6.54 -15.66 -3.85
C LEU A 77 7.21 -15.95 -2.50
N TYR A 78 6.83 -15.20 -1.48
CA TYR A 78 7.21 -15.37 -0.08
C TYR A 78 5.95 -15.63 0.76
N ASN A 79 6.03 -16.64 1.63
CA ASN A 79 5.01 -16.92 2.64
C ASN A 79 5.48 -16.34 3.98
N LEU A 80 4.96 -15.18 4.34
CA LEU A 80 5.37 -14.43 5.53
C LEU A 80 4.48 -14.82 6.73
N GLN A 81 5.08 -14.89 7.92
CA GLN A 81 4.30 -15.11 9.14
C GLN A 81 3.48 -13.85 9.46
N VAL A 82 2.23 -14.03 9.91
CA VAL A 82 1.31 -12.91 10.21
C VAL A 82 1.92 -11.87 11.16
N LYS A 83 2.65 -12.34 12.18
CA LYS A 83 3.34 -11.47 13.15
C LYS A 83 4.44 -10.57 12.53
N ASP A 84 4.95 -10.94 11.36
CA ASP A 84 6.06 -10.25 10.70
C ASP A 84 5.59 -9.28 9.60
N LEU A 85 4.33 -9.30 9.16
CA LEU A 85 3.87 -8.55 7.99
C LEU A 85 4.09 -7.04 8.10
N CYS A 86 3.68 -6.43 9.22
CA CYS A 86 3.90 -4.99 9.47
C CYS A 86 5.38 -4.66 9.65
N LYS A 87 6.16 -5.58 10.25
CA LYS A 87 7.61 -5.40 10.44
C LYS A 87 8.33 -5.40 9.10
N GLN A 88 8.01 -6.35 8.21
CA GLN A 88 8.60 -6.43 6.87
C GLN A 88 8.21 -5.23 6.00
N ALA A 89 6.96 -4.78 6.06
CA ALA A 89 6.55 -3.57 5.35
C ALA A 89 7.33 -2.32 5.80
N LYS A 90 7.55 -2.15 7.11
CA LYS A 90 8.40 -1.07 7.64
C LYS A 90 9.85 -1.18 7.18
N LEU A 91 10.42 -2.38 7.17
CA LEU A 91 11.80 -2.62 6.72
C LEU A 91 12.00 -2.33 5.23
N ALA A 92 10.95 -2.34 4.41
CA ALA A 92 11.03 -1.91 3.01
C ALA A 92 11.44 -0.43 2.87
N ASN A 93 11.18 0.39 3.91
CA ASN A 93 11.59 1.79 3.97
C ASN A 93 11.18 2.62 2.72
N ILE A 94 9.94 2.42 2.26
CA ILE A 94 9.40 3.07 1.06
C ILE A 94 8.35 4.14 1.33
N ASN A 95 8.04 4.43 2.60
CA ASN A 95 7.12 5.50 2.95
C ASN A 95 7.62 6.84 2.36
N TYR A 96 6.69 7.68 1.94
CA TYR A 96 6.96 9.00 1.39
C TYR A 96 6.19 10.04 2.21
N ASN A 97 6.91 11.03 2.72
CA ASN A 97 6.34 12.14 3.46
C ASN A 97 6.84 13.45 2.82
N ILE A 98 5.98 14.46 2.77
CA ILE A 98 6.26 15.79 2.23
C ILE A 98 6.61 16.75 3.36
#